data_AF-A0A371HRG4-F1
#
_entry.id   AF-A0A371HRG4-F1
#
_cell.length_a   1.000
_cell.length_b   1.000
_cell.length_c   1.000
_cell.angle_alpha   90.00
_cell.angle_beta   90.00
_cell.angle_gamma   90.00
#
_symmetry.space_group_name_H-M   'P 1'
#
loop_
_entity.id
_entity.type
_entity.pdbx_description
1 polymer ?
#
loop_
_entity_poly.entity_id
_entity_poly.type
_entity_poly.pdbx_seq_one_letter_code
_entity_poly.pdbx_strand_id
1 'polypeptide(L)'
;MAHVQAGKEKKLQLQELEELRLEAYENSRIYKQKILRKEFKVSQKVLLFNSKLKLIIGKLRSRWDGPFYNSEMRLATKSSKSTGTN
;
A
#
# COMPACT_ATOMS: atom_id res chain seq x y z
N MET A 1 22.75 -34.53 24.65
CA MET A 1 21.56 -34.92 23.84
C MET A 1 20.51 -33.79 23.77
N ALA A 2 20.07 -33.21 24.89
CA ALA A 2 19.01 -32.18 24.91
C ALA A 2 19.33 -30.88 24.12
N HIS A 3 20.56 -30.37 24.18
CA HIS A 3 20.95 -29.16 23.44
C HIS A 3 20.91 -29.30 21.92
N VAL A 4 21.17 -30.50 21.38
CA VAL A 4 21.10 -30.76 19.94
C VAL A 4 19.65 -30.80 19.46
N GLN A 5 18.75 -31.33 20.29
CA GLN A 5 17.31 -31.35 20.02
C GLN A 5 16.72 -29.94 20.04
N ALA A 6 17.05 -29.15 21.06
CA ALA A 6 16.63 -27.74 21.15
C ALA A 6 17.15 -26.89 19.96
N GLY A 7 18.37 -27.17 19.48
CA GLY A 7 18.92 -26.50 18.29
C GLY A 7 18.18 -26.84 17.00
N LYS A 8 17.74 -28.09 16.83
CA LYS A 8 16.93 -28.52 15.67
C LYS A 8 15.55 -27.87 15.67
N GLU A 9 14.91 -27.82 16.84
CA GLU A 9 13.58 -27.22 17.00
C GLU A 9 13.60 -25.71 16.71
N LYS A 10 14.61 -24.98 17.23
CA LYS A 10 14.81 -23.56 16.89
C LYS A 10 15.04 -23.34 15.39
N LYS A 11 15.78 -24.23 14.72
CA LYS A 11 16.02 -24.13 13.28
C LYS A 11 14.73 -24.31 12.49
N LEU A 12 13.87 -25.25 12.89
CA LEU A 12 12.58 -25.49 12.27
C LEU A 12 11.65 -24.28 12.41
N GLN A 13 11.54 -23.71 13.61
CA GLN A 13 10.75 -22.50 13.86
C GLN A 13 11.21 -21.29 13.02
N LEU A 14 12.52 -21.12 12.83
CA LEU A 14 13.06 -20.06 11.98
C LEU A 14 12.70 -20.26 10.51
N GLN A 15 12.66 -21.50 10.04
CA GLN A 15 12.26 -21.81 8.67
C GLN A 15 10.77 -21.52 8.45
N GLU A 16 9.90 -21.92 9.39
CA GLU A 16 8.47 -21.61 9.34
C GLU A 16 8.22 -20.09 9.30
N LEU A 17 8.96 -19.31 10.10
CA LEU A 17 8.87 -17.84 10.09
C LEU A 17 9.29 -17.24 8.75
N GLU A 18 10.34 -17.78 8.11
CA GLU A 18 10.79 -17.32 6.81
C GLU A 18 9.76 -17.62 5.71
N GLU A 19 9.13 -18.80 5.76
CA GLU A 19 8.05 -19.18 4.85
C GLU A 19 6.85 -18.25 4.98
N LEU A 20 6.38 -17.97 6.21
CA LEU A 20 5.30 -17.02 6.47
C LEU A 20 5.64 -15.61 5.96
N ARG A 21 6.89 -15.18 6.11
CA ARG A 21 7.36 -13.87 5.62
C ARG A 21 7.31 -13.80 4.10
N LEU A 22 7.78 -14.84 3.42
CA LEU A 22 7.76 -14.92 1.96
C LEU A 22 6.32 -14.92 1.42
N GLU A 23 5.43 -15.69 2.05
CA GLU A 23 4.01 -15.73 1.70
C GLU A 23 3.36 -14.34 1.87
N ALA A 24 3.63 -13.65 2.98
CA ALA A 24 3.11 -12.30 3.22
C ALA A 24 3.57 -11.31 2.15
N TYR A 25 4.84 -11.39 1.71
CA TYR A 25 5.36 -10.54 0.64
C TYR A 25 4.72 -10.85 -0.71
N GLU A 26 4.55 -12.12 -1.06
CA GLU A 26 3.91 -12.52 -2.31
C GLU A 26 2.44 -12.08 -2.33
N ASN A 27 1.72 -12.28 -1.23
CA ASN A 27 0.34 -11.81 -1.06
C ASN A 27 0.24 -10.28 -1.17
N SER A 28 1.17 -9.54 -0.57
CA SER A 28 1.26 -8.08 -0.71
C SER A 28 1.47 -7.66 -2.17
N ARG A 29 2.33 -8.37 -2.89
CA ARG A 29 2.63 -8.12 -4.31
C ARG A 29 1.40 -8.34 -5.18
N ILE A 30 0.69 -9.46 -4.97
CA ILE A 30 -0.56 -9.79 -5.67
C ILE A 30 -1.62 -8.72 -5.41
N TYR A 31 -1.79 -8.28 -4.16
CA TYR A 31 -2.76 -7.26 -3.80
C TYR A 31 -2.47 -5.91 -4.47
N LYS A 32 -1.22 -5.45 -4.43
CA LYS A 32 -0.78 -4.22 -5.12
C LYS A 32 -1.02 -4.31 -6.63
N GLN A 33 -0.75 -5.46 -7.24
CA GLN A 33 -0.97 -5.67 -8.67
C GLN A 33 -2.46 -5.63 -9.04
N LYS A 34 -3.34 -6.21 -8.22
CA LYS A 34 -4.81 -6.14 -8.41
C LYS A 34 -5.34 -4.71 -8.34
N ILE A 35 -4.80 -3.87 -7.46
CA ILE A 35 -5.17 -2.46 -7.37
C ILE A 35 -4.70 -1.67 -8.59
N LEU A 36 -3.45 -1.88 -9.03
CA LEU A 36 -2.88 -1.16 -10.18
C LEU A 36 -3.56 -1.53 -11.51
N ARG A 37 -4.06 -2.77 -11.65
CA ARG A 37 -4.77 -3.25 -12.84
C ARG A 37 -6.24 -2.84 -12.90
N LYS A 38 -6.75 -2.11 -11.91
CA LYS A 38 -8.11 -1.59 -11.98
C LYS A 38 -8.15 -0.43 -12.98
N GLU A 39 -8.42 -0.76 -14.23
CA GLU A 39 -8.60 0.21 -15.30
C GLU A 39 -9.84 1.05 -15.00
N PHE A 40 -9.63 2.28 -14.57
CA PHE A 40 -10.71 3.25 -14.42
C PHE A 40 -11.12 3.73 -15.82
N LYS A 41 -12.42 3.70 -16.12
CA LYS A 41 -12.93 4.25 -17.39
C LYS A 41 -12.89 5.78 -17.36
N VAL A 42 -12.66 6.40 -18.53
CA VAL A 42 -12.66 7.87 -18.68
C VAL A 42 -14.10 8.36 -18.57
N SER A 43 -14.55 8.63 -17.33
CA SER A 43 -15.87 9.15 -16.90
C SER A 43 -16.33 8.52 -15.57
N GLN A 44 -15.59 7.54 -15.03
CA GLN A 44 -15.89 6.94 -13.74
C GLN A 44 -15.59 7.95 -12.60
N LYS A 45 -16.55 8.10 -11.69
CA LYS A 45 -16.35 8.84 -10.44
C LYS A 45 -15.44 8.04 -9.51
N VAL A 46 -14.32 8.62 -9.12
CA VAL A 46 -13.34 8.02 -8.20
C VAL A 46 -13.07 8.98 -7.05
N LEU A 47 -12.93 8.45 -5.84
CA LEU A 47 -12.51 9.25 -4.68
C LEU A 47 -10.99 9.28 -4.63
N LEU A 48 -10.41 10.46 -4.42
CA LEU A 48 -8.96 10.60 -4.22
C LEU A 48 -8.63 10.47 -2.74
N PHE A 49 -7.71 9.58 -2.41
CA PHE A 49 -7.19 9.49 -1.04
C PHE A 49 -6.07 10.50 -0.84
N ASN A 50 -6.25 11.42 0.12
CA ASN A 50 -5.24 12.39 0.50
C ASN A 50 -4.21 11.76 1.44
N SER A 51 -3.09 11.28 0.89
CA SER A 51 -2.01 10.58 1.62
C SER A 51 -1.18 11.49 2.53
N LYS A 52 -1.34 12.82 2.47
CA LYS A 52 -0.67 13.75 3.39
C LYS A 52 -1.30 13.65 4.77
N LEU A 53 -0.53 13.15 5.73
CA LEU A 53 -0.97 13.02 7.13
C LEU A 53 -1.04 14.43 7.74
N LYS A 54 -2.25 14.97 7.87
CA LYS A 54 -2.48 16.17 8.67
C LYS A 54 -2.90 15.72 10.06
N LEU A 55 -2.04 15.93 11.05
CA LEU A 55 -2.39 15.74 12.46
C LEU A 55 -3.38 16.85 12.84
N ILE A 56 -4.69 16.59 12.71
CA ILE A 56 -5.73 17.54 13.09
C ILE A 56 -6.06 17.29 14.56
N ILE A 57 -5.58 18.17 15.44
CA ILE A 57 -5.97 18.19 16.85
C ILE A 57 -7.45 18.61 16.91
N GLY A 58 -8.31 17.75 17.44
CA GLY A 58 -9.72 18.07 17.74
C GLY A 58 -10.78 17.49 16.80
N LYS A 59 -10.45 16.97 15.60
CA LYS A 59 -11.42 16.22 14.77
C LYS A 59 -10.78 15.33 13.71
N LEU A 60 -11.11 14.05 13.71
CA LEU A 60 -10.80 13.13 12.60
C LEU A 60 -11.66 13.55 11.39
N ARG A 61 -11.07 14.12 10.34
CA ARG A 61 -11.76 14.33 9.06
C ARG A 61 -11.48 13.15 8.13
N SER A 62 -12.47 12.78 7.30
CA SER A 62 -12.25 11.86 6.19
C SER A 62 -11.12 12.38 5.30
N ARG A 63 -10.19 11.48 4.94
CA ARG A 63 -9.07 11.78 4.03
C ARG A 63 -9.44 11.62 2.55
N TRP A 64 -10.69 11.27 2.28
CA TRP A 64 -11.21 11.16 0.93
C TRP A 64 -11.62 12.55 0.46
N ASP A 65 -10.91 13.05 -0.55
CA ASP A 65 -11.37 14.21 -1.30
C ASP A 65 -12.57 13.79 -2.18
N GLY A 66 -13.41 14.75 -2.56
CA GLY A 66 -14.68 14.51 -3.24
C GLY A 66 -14.58 13.69 -4.54
N PRO A 67 -15.72 13.31 -5.14
CA PRO A 67 -15.71 12.49 -6.35
C PRO A 67 -15.06 13.25 -7.52
N PHE A 68 -13.95 12.74 -8.04
CA PHE A 68 -13.27 13.24 -9.23
C PHE A 68 -13.63 12.40 -10.45
N TYR A 69 -13.61 13.04 -11.62
CA TYR A 69 -13.63 12.33 -12.90
C TYR A 69 -12.21 11.91 -13.29
N ASN A 70 -12.06 10.68 -13.77
CA ASN A 70 -10.76 10.12 -14.13
C ASN A 70 -9.96 10.95 -15.18
N SER A 71 -10.65 11.67 -16.08
CA SER A 71 -10.01 12.61 -17.02
C SER A 71 -9.28 13.76 -16.32
N GLU A 72 -9.83 14.26 -15.21
CA GLU A 72 -9.29 15.40 -14.45
C GLU A 72 -8.08 14.98 -13.59
N MET A 73 -8.10 13.75 -13.05
CA MET A 73 -6.98 13.17 -12.28
C MET A 73 -5.68 13.04 -13.10
N ARG A 74 -5.78 12.68 -14.38
CA ARG A 74 -4.61 12.53 -15.27
C ARG A 74 -3.95 13.87 -15.60
N LEU A 75 -4.67 14.99 -15.45
CA LEU A 75 -4.15 16.35 -15.60
C LEU A 75 -3.56 16.87 -14.27
N ALA A 76 -4.22 16.63 -13.13
CA ALA A 76 -3.74 17.06 -11.81
C ALA A 76 -2.43 16.36 -11.37
N THR A 77 -2.26 15.08 -11.71
CA THR A 77 -1.02 14.33 -11.39
C THR A 77 0.20 14.77 -12.22
N LYS A 78 -0.01 15.45 -13.35
CA LYS A 78 1.08 16.04 -14.15
C LYS A 78 1.59 17.34 -13.51
N SER A 79 0.73 18.16 -12.90
CA SER A 79 1.15 19.41 -12.26
C SER A 79 1.87 19.18 -10.91
N SER A 80 1.57 18.08 -10.20
CA SER A 80 2.29 17.73 -8.97
C SER A 80 3.69 17.14 -9.19
N LYS A 81 4.05 16.74 -10.43
CA LYS A 81 5.38 16.23 -10.78
C LYS A 81 6.35 17.34 -11.23
N SER A 82 5.90 18.58 -11.39
CA SER A 82 6.71 19.71 -11.90
C SER A 82 7.06 20.77 -10.84
N THR A 83 7.07 20.43 -9.55
CA THR A 83 7.59 21.32 -8.50
C THR A 83 8.69 20.61 -7.71
N GLY A 84 9.76 20.26 -8.42
CA GLY A 84 11.11 20.18 -7.88
C GLY A 84 11.86 21.41 -8.38
N THR A 85 11.75 22.51 -7.66
CA THR A 85 12.61 23.69 -7.82
C THR A 85 13.59 23.73 -6.65
N ASN A 86 14.86 23.75 -7.04
CA ASN A 86 16.12 23.86 -6.29
C ASN A 86 16.68 22.57 -5.69
#